data_AF-A0A6V8CK01-F1
#
_entry.id   AF-A0A6V8CK01-F1
#
_cell.length_a   1.000
_cell.length_b   1.000
_cell.length_c   1.000
_cell.angle_alpha   90.00
_cell.angle_beta   90.00
_cell.angle_gamma   90.00
#
_symmetry.space_group_name_H-M   'P 1'
#
loop_
_entity.id
_entity.type
_entity.pdbx_description
1 polymer ?
#
loop_
_entity_poly.entity_id
_entity_poly.type
_entity_poly.pdbx_seq_one_letter_code
_entity_poly.pdbx_strand_id
1 'polypeptide(L)'
;NVILSQVKDLGLEIEQLDARAKELLLQRDNLRMSIPNILHDDVPSGDDEQGNTMKMLSGEKTDFPFLPKTHNELIESNQWVDLERGAKVTGSRFFFLKGDLARMELALQQFSIDHLTSRGFTLVQPPVMMNREAYEGVTDLSDFETVMYG
;
A
#
# COMPACT_ATOMS: atom_id res chain seq x y z
N ASN A 1 49.17 -33.73 -20.96
CA ASN A 1 47.81 -33.35 -21.41
C ASN A 1 46.67 -33.68 -20.45
N VAL A 2 46.87 -34.42 -19.35
CA VAL A 2 45.80 -34.70 -18.36
C VAL A 2 45.51 -33.49 -17.45
N ILE A 3 46.55 -32.80 -16.99
CA ILE A 3 46.43 -31.62 -16.10
C ILE A 3 45.66 -30.47 -16.78
N LEU A 4 45.88 -30.26 -18.08
CA LEU A 4 45.18 -29.22 -18.85
C LEU A 4 43.68 -29.51 -19.01
N SER A 5 43.27 -30.79 -19.08
CA SER A 5 41.83 -31.13 -19.10
C SER A 5 41.23 -30.93 -17.71
N GLN A 6 41.90 -31.38 -16.65
CA GLN A 6 41.45 -31.20 -15.27
C GLN A 6 41.26 -29.72 -14.90
N VAL A 7 42.16 -28.82 -15.33
CA VAL A 7 42.02 -27.37 -15.11
C VAL A 7 40.82 -26.79 -15.88
N LYS A 8 40.54 -27.28 -17.09
CA LYS A 8 39.37 -26.88 -17.87
C LYS A 8 38.06 -27.39 -17.24
N ASP A 9 38.05 -28.62 -16.76
CA ASP A 9 36.91 -29.23 -16.09
C ASP A 9 36.59 -28.52 -14.76
N LEU A 10 37.62 -28.13 -14.00
CA LEU A 10 37.48 -27.26 -12.82
C LEU A 10 36.88 -25.90 -13.16
N GLY A 11 37.30 -25.29 -14.27
CA GLY A 11 36.71 -24.02 -14.73
C GLY A 11 35.22 -24.15 -15.01
N LEU A 12 34.80 -25.23 -15.68
CA LEU A 12 33.40 -25.52 -15.95
C LEU A 12 32.60 -25.80 -14.66
N GLU A 13 33.20 -26.52 -13.71
CA GLU A 13 32.57 -26.80 -12.42
C GLU A 13 32.36 -25.52 -11.60
N ILE A 14 33.35 -24.62 -11.58
CA ILE A 14 33.23 -23.30 -10.94
C ILE A 14 32.09 -22.50 -11.56
N GLU A 15 32.02 -22.41 -12.90
CA GLU A 15 30.95 -21.70 -13.60
C GLU A 15 29.56 -22.26 -13.27
N GLN A 16 29.43 -23.58 -13.18
CA GLN A 16 28.17 -24.25 -12.82
C GLN A 16 27.77 -23.98 -11.37
N LEU A 17 28.72 -24.07 -10.44
CA LEU A 17 28.48 -23.81 -9.02
C LEU A 17 28.14 -22.34 -8.77
N ASP A 18 28.79 -21.40 -9.46
CA ASP A 18 28.49 -19.97 -9.38
C ASP A 18 27.07 -19.66 -9.89
N ALA A 19 26.67 -20.26 -11.02
CA ALA A 19 25.31 -20.12 -11.52
C ALA A 19 24.29 -20.68 -10.52
N ARG A 20 24.57 -21.84 -9.92
CA ARG A 20 23.69 -22.45 -8.92
C ARG A 20 23.62 -21.63 -7.64
N ALA A 21 24.72 -21.07 -7.18
CA ALA A 21 24.76 -20.21 -6.00
C ALA A 21 23.91 -18.96 -6.21
N LYS A 22 24.01 -18.30 -7.39
CA LYS A 22 23.18 -17.14 -7.74
C LYS A 22 21.69 -17.48 -7.73
N GLU A 23 21.31 -18.62 -8.30
CA GLU A 23 19.93 -19.08 -8.31
C GLU A 23 19.40 -19.32 -6.89
N LEU A 24 20.16 -20.03 -6.04
CA LEU A 24 19.76 -20.32 -4.67
C LEU A 24 19.69 -19.05 -3.80
N LEU A 25 20.57 -18.07 -4.02
CA LEU A 25 20.50 -16.79 -3.34
C LEU A 25 19.22 -16.02 -3.70
N LEU A 26 18.86 -16.01 -4.99
CA LEU A 26 17.62 -15.39 -5.46
C LEU A 26 16.39 -16.08 -4.83
N GLN A 27 16.38 -17.42 -4.82
CA GLN A 27 15.29 -18.19 -4.18
C GLN A 27 15.18 -17.91 -2.68
N ARG A 28 16.32 -17.86 -1.98
CA ARG A 28 16.37 -17.50 -0.55
C ARG A 28 15.77 -16.12 -0.32
N ASP A 29 16.17 -15.13 -1.12
CA ASP A 29 15.74 -13.75 -0.91
C ASP A 29 14.25 -13.59 -1.22
N ASN A 30 13.74 -14.23 -2.27
CA ASN A 30 12.29 -14.26 -2.55
C ASN A 30 11.50 -14.88 -1.38
N LEU A 31 11.97 -16.00 -0.82
CA LEU A 31 11.32 -16.63 0.34
C LEU A 31 11.39 -15.77 1.60
N ARG A 32 12.45 -14.98 1.77
CA ARG A 32 12.56 -14.07 2.92
C ARG A 32 11.58 -12.92 2.82
N MET A 33 11.30 -12.42 1.61
CA MET A 33 10.35 -11.34 1.40
C MET A 33 8.90 -11.75 1.69
N SER A 34 8.57 -13.04 1.55
CA SER A 34 7.22 -13.55 1.84
C SER A 34 6.96 -13.82 3.33
N ILE A 35 7.95 -13.65 4.21
CA ILE A 35 7.78 -13.88 5.65
C ILE A 35 7.26 -12.59 6.29
N PRO A 36 6.07 -12.58 6.90
CA PRO A 36 5.52 -11.39 7.54
C PRO A 36 6.33 -11.02 8.78
N ASN A 37 6.15 -9.77 9.23
CA ASN A 37 6.84 -9.31 10.43
C ASN A 37 6.38 -10.07 11.68
N ILE A 38 7.29 -10.27 12.64
CA ILE A 38 6.96 -10.87 13.93
C ILE A 38 6.16 -9.85 14.73
N LEU A 39 5.00 -10.25 15.24
CA LEU A 39 4.16 -9.39 16.06
C LEU A 39 4.85 -9.09 17.40
N HIS A 40 4.65 -7.86 17.89
CA HIS A 40 5.09 -7.49 19.23
C HIS A 40 4.27 -8.22 20.29
N ASP A 41 4.87 -8.53 21.45
CA ASP A 41 4.22 -9.30 22.53
C ASP A 41 2.92 -8.67 23.05
N ASP A 42 2.78 -7.34 22.90
CA ASP A 42 1.58 -6.59 23.30
C ASP A 42 0.41 -6.69 22.30
N VAL A 43 0.61 -7.29 21.13
CA VAL A 43 -0.43 -7.42 20.10
C VAL A 43 -1.42 -8.52 20.54
N PRO A 44 -2.73 -8.21 20.68
CA PRO A 44 -3.73 -9.22 21.02
C PRO A 44 -3.78 -10.35 19.99
N SER A 45 -3.88 -11.59 20.45
CA SER A 45 -4.08 -12.74 19.58
C SER A 45 -5.53 -12.81 19.08
N GLY A 46 -5.69 -13.08 17.79
CA GLY A 46 -7.00 -13.28 17.16
C GLY A 46 -6.83 -13.88 15.77
N ASP A 47 -7.80 -14.68 15.35
CA ASP A 47 -7.78 -15.32 14.03
C ASP A 47 -8.28 -14.37 12.92
N ASP A 48 -9.07 -13.37 13.30
CA ASP A 48 -9.68 -12.38 12.41
C ASP A 48 -9.93 -11.04 13.13
N GLU A 49 -10.66 -10.13 12.47
CA GLU A 49 -11.02 -8.82 13.00
C GLU A 49 -11.82 -8.86 14.31
N GLN A 50 -12.48 -9.98 14.64
CA GLN A 50 -13.22 -10.15 15.89
C GLN A 50 -12.29 -10.27 17.11
N GLY A 51 -11.00 -10.57 16.88
CA GLY A 51 -9.97 -10.55 17.92
C GLY A 51 -9.50 -9.14 18.31
N ASN A 52 -9.93 -8.09 17.59
CA ASN A 52 -9.53 -6.72 17.89
C ASN A 52 -10.12 -6.25 19.22
N THR A 53 -9.31 -5.53 20.01
CA THR A 53 -9.72 -4.98 21.31
C THR A 53 -9.89 -3.47 21.24
N MET A 54 -11.03 -2.95 21.70
CA MET A 54 -11.27 -1.51 21.77
C MET A 54 -10.38 -0.89 22.85
N LYS A 55 -9.46 0.01 22.47
CA LYS A 55 -8.55 0.69 23.40
C LYS A 55 -9.10 2.00 23.94
N MET A 56 -9.76 2.78 23.10
CA MET A 56 -10.29 4.09 23.46
C MET A 56 -11.42 4.48 22.52
N LEU A 57 -12.47 5.08 23.09
CA LEU A 57 -13.48 5.83 22.34
C LEU A 57 -13.32 7.30 22.72
N SER A 58 -13.20 8.18 21.72
CA SER A 58 -13.03 9.62 21.93
C SER A 58 -14.21 10.37 21.31
N GLY A 59 -14.80 11.27 22.08
CA GLY A 59 -16.01 12.00 21.70
C GLY A 59 -17.29 11.21 21.95
N GLU A 60 -18.42 11.86 21.74
CA GLU A 60 -19.75 11.26 21.86
C GLU A 60 -20.39 11.14 20.48
N LYS A 61 -21.11 10.04 20.24
CA LYS A 61 -21.86 9.86 18.99
C LYS A 61 -23.01 10.85 18.97
N THR A 62 -23.08 11.67 17.93
CA THR A 62 -24.17 12.62 17.73
C THR A 62 -25.51 11.91 17.63
N ASP A 63 -26.48 12.32 18.45
CA ASP A 63 -27.88 11.95 18.29
C ASP A 63 -28.57 12.94 17.34
N PHE A 64 -29.17 12.42 16.28
CA PHE A 64 -29.81 13.25 15.26
C PHE A 64 -31.32 13.28 15.51
N PRO A 65 -31.97 14.46 15.56
CA PRO A 65 -33.42 14.56 15.69
C PRO A 65 -34.17 14.20 14.39
N PHE A 66 -33.46 13.66 13.41
CA PHE A 66 -33.94 13.23 12.10
C PHE A 66 -33.20 11.97 11.66
N LEU A 67 -33.74 11.25 10.67
CA LEU A 67 -33.07 10.10 10.07
C LEU A 67 -31.84 10.60 9.28
N PRO A 68 -30.59 10.33 9.73
CA PRO A 68 -29.41 10.82 9.04
C PRO A 68 -29.28 10.16 7.68
N LYS A 69 -28.97 10.96 6.66
CA LYS A 69 -28.64 10.47 5.33
C LYS A 69 -27.23 9.90 5.31
N THR A 70 -27.04 8.86 4.52
CA THR A 70 -25.71 8.33 4.19
C THR A 70 -24.93 9.33 3.34
N HIS A 71 -23.60 9.19 3.28
CA HIS A 71 -22.78 10.03 2.43
C HIS A 71 -23.19 9.96 0.95
N ASN A 72 -23.61 8.78 0.46
CA ASN A 72 -24.09 8.58 -0.91
C ASN A 72 -25.35 9.40 -1.22
N GLU A 73 -26.34 9.38 -0.32
CA GLU A 73 -27.55 10.18 -0.50
C GLU A 73 -27.26 11.69 -0.45
N LEU A 74 -26.31 12.11 0.38
CA LEU A 74 -25.88 13.51 0.46
C LEU A 74 -25.18 13.96 -0.84
N ILE A 75 -24.21 13.21 -1.35
CA ILE A 75 -23.49 13.61 -2.57
C ILE A 75 -24.40 13.61 -3.80
N GLU A 76 -25.36 12.68 -3.88
CA GLU A 76 -26.32 12.60 -4.97
C GLU A 76 -27.31 13.77 -4.92
N SER A 77 -27.95 14.01 -3.78
CA SER A 77 -28.93 15.09 -3.62
C SER A 77 -28.35 16.49 -3.84
N ASN A 78 -27.06 16.68 -3.56
CA ASN A 78 -26.36 17.94 -3.78
C ASN A 78 -25.63 18.00 -5.13
N GLN A 79 -25.69 16.93 -5.94
CA GLN A 79 -24.96 16.81 -7.20
C GLN A 79 -23.46 17.12 -7.07
N TRP A 80 -22.84 16.78 -5.93
CA TRP A 80 -21.44 17.06 -5.64
C TRP A 80 -20.48 16.04 -6.24
N VAL A 81 -21.00 14.89 -6.66
CA VAL A 81 -20.21 13.84 -7.29
C VAL A 81 -20.79 13.51 -8.66
N ASP A 82 -19.92 13.29 -9.64
CA ASP A 82 -20.28 12.77 -10.96
C ASP A 82 -19.67 11.38 -11.14
N LEU A 83 -20.46 10.36 -10.81
CA LEU A 83 -20.09 8.95 -10.93
C LEU A 83 -20.13 8.47 -12.37
N GLU A 84 -21.10 8.93 -13.16
CA GLU A 84 -21.24 8.54 -14.57
C GLU A 84 -20.04 8.98 -15.41
N ARG A 85 -19.59 10.23 -15.21
CA ARG A 85 -18.40 10.72 -15.89
C ARG A 85 -17.15 9.99 -15.41
N GLY A 86 -17.05 9.66 -14.12
CA GLY A 86 -15.96 8.84 -13.57
C GLY A 86 -15.89 7.46 -14.24
N ALA A 87 -17.04 6.78 -14.29
CA ALA A 87 -17.19 5.49 -14.97
C ALA A 87 -16.85 5.54 -16.45
N LYS A 88 -17.25 6.61 -17.14
CA LYS A 88 -16.96 6.80 -18.57
C LYS A 88 -15.46 7.00 -18.86
N VAL A 89 -14.76 7.72 -17.99
CA VAL A 89 -13.35 8.09 -18.21
C VAL A 89 -12.39 6.99 -17.78
N THR A 90 -12.63 6.38 -16.61
CA THR A 90 -11.66 5.46 -16.00
C THR A 90 -12.23 4.06 -15.74
N GLY A 91 -13.55 3.94 -15.53
CA GLY A 91 -14.22 2.69 -15.19
C GLY A 91 -14.83 2.70 -13.79
N SER A 92 -15.18 1.52 -13.27
CA SER A 92 -15.85 1.41 -11.96
C SER A 92 -14.99 1.95 -10.81
N ARG A 93 -15.64 2.43 -9.73
CA ARG A 93 -15.02 2.99 -8.51
C ARG A 93 -14.27 4.32 -8.68
N PHE A 94 -14.44 5.01 -9.80
CA PHE A 94 -13.94 6.37 -10.01
C PHE A 94 -15.08 7.41 -10.02
N PHE A 95 -14.74 8.64 -9.62
CA PHE A 95 -15.71 9.73 -9.50
C PHE A 95 -15.06 11.09 -9.69
N PHE A 96 -15.83 12.08 -10.12
CA PHE A 96 -15.42 13.48 -10.10
C PHE A 96 -16.10 14.20 -8.93
N LEU A 97 -15.31 14.84 -8.07
CA LEU A 97 -15.83 15.77 -7.04
C LEU A 97 -16.11 17.14 -7.67
N LYS A 98 -17.14 17.82 -7.18
CA LYS A 98 -17.61 19.11 -7.70
C LYS A 98 -17.94 20.10 -6.57
N GLY A 99 -17.82 21.38 -6.89
CA GLY A 99 -18.29 22.48 -6.06
C GLY A 99 -17.67 22.49 -4.66
N ASP A 100 -18.50 22.75 -3.66
CA ASP A 100 -18.06 22.88 -2.26
C ASP A 100 -17.47 21.58 -1.69
N LEU A 101 -17.88 20.41 -2.18
CA LEU A 101 -17.30 19.15 -1.74
C LEU A 101 -15.85 18.99 -2.21
N ALA A 102 -15.55 19.35 -3.46
CA ALA A 102 -14.17 19.38 -3.96
C ALA A 102 -13.31 20.40 -3.21
N ARG A 103 -13.89 21.56 -2.87
CA ARG A 103 -13.20 22.57 -2.05
C ARG A 103 -12.93 22.06 -0.63
N MET A 104 -13.89 21.35 -0.04
CA MET A 104 -13.75 20.75 1.29
C MET A 104 -12.66 19.68 1.32
N GLU A 105 -12.55 18.84 0.28
CA GLU A 105 -11.46 17.87 0.14
C GLU A 105 -10.08 18.57 0.24
N LEU A 106 -9.87 19.63 -0.55
CA LEU A 106 -8.62 20.41 -0.50
C LEU A 106 -8.39 21.05 0.87
N ALA A 107 -9.45 21.56 1.51
CA ALA A 107 -9.35 22.15 2.84
C ALA A 107 -8.94 21.12 3.90
N LEU A 108 -9.44 19.89 3.83
CA LEU A 108 -9.06 18.80 4.74
C LEU A 108 -7.61 18.36 4.54
N GLN A 109 -7.15 18.30 3.29
CA GLN A 109 -5.74 18.03 2.99
C GLN A 109 -4.84 19.10 3.59
N GLN A 110 -5.15 20.39 3.38
CA GLN A 110 -4.39 21.50 3.93
C GLN A 110 -4.39 21.50 5.46
N PHE A 111 -5.56 21.31 6.08
CA PHE A 111 -5.67 21.20 7.54
C PHE A 111 -4.76 20.10 8.09
N SER A 112 -4.72 18.93 7.45
CA SER A 112 -3.88 17.82 7.88
C SER A 112 -2.39 18.15 7.78
N ILE A 113 -1.98 18.82 6.70
CA ILE A 113 -0.61 19.31 6.50
C ILE A 113 -0.24 20.30 7.61
N ASP A 114 -1.07 21.31 7.85
CA ASP A 114 -0.82 22.33 8.87
C ASP A 114 -0.77 21.70 10.27
N HIS A 115 -1.67 20.75 10.54
CA HIS A 115 -1.73 20.05 11.81
C HIS A 115 -0.43 19.26 12.08
N LEU A 116 0.05 18.50 11.11
CA LEU A 116 1.26 17.68 11.27
C LEU A 116 2.53 18.55 11.28
N THR A 117 2.62 19.55 10.42
CA THR A 117 3.79 20.45 10.39
C THR A 117 3.93 21.24 11.70
N SER A 118 2.82 21.64 12.32
CA SER A 118 2.83 22.26 13.66
C SER A 118 3.39 21.35 14.77
N ARG A 119 3.40 20.03 14.55
CA ARG A 119 3.97 19.02 15.46
C ARG A 119 5.41 18.64 15.11
N GLY A 120 6.06 19.36 14.19
CA GLY A 120 7.45 19.17 13.82
C GLY A 120 7.70 18.18 12.67
N PHE A 121 6.65 17.72 11.99
CA PHE A 121 6.81 16.93 10.76
C PHE A 121 7.25 17.82 9.60
N THR A 122 8.14 17.32 8.75
CA THR A 122 8.52 18.00 7.50
C THR A 122 7.60 17.54 6.37
N LEU A 123 6.94 18.48 5.71
CA LEU A 123 6.15 18.17 4.51
C LEU A 123 7.08 17.79 3.36
N VAL A 124 6.87 16.61 2.79
CA VAL A 124 7.56 16.11 1.61
C VAL A 124 6.53 15.77 0.55
N GLN A 125 6.74 16.24 -0.68
CA GLN A 125 5.92 15.88 -1.84
C GLN A 125 6.72 14.94 -2.76
N PRO A 126 6.54 13.62 -2.66
CA PRO A 126 7.26 12.65 -3.49
C PRO A 126 6.61 12.50 -4.89
N PRO A 127 7.32 11.88 -5.85
CA PRO A 127 6.70 11.37 -7.07
C PRO A 127 5.59 10.35 -6.76
N VAL A 128 4.52 10.36 -7.56
CA VAL A 128 3.39 9.41 -7.43
C VAL A 128 3.60 8.10 -8.20
N MET A 129 4.67 8.02 -8.99
CA MET A 129 5.11 6.81 -9.69
C MET A 129 6.48 6.40 -9.15
N MET A 130 6.68 5.10 -8.93
CA MET A 130 7.92 4.56 -8.39
C MET A 130 8.40 3.35 -9.18
N ASN A 131 9.70 3.06 -9.12
CA ASN A 131 10.26 1.85 -9.70
C ASN A 131 9.96 0.64 -8.81
N ARG A 132 10.09 -0.57 -9.38
CA ARG A 132 9.82 -1.83 -8.68
C ARG A 132 10.67 -2.00 -7.42
N GLU A 133 11.96 -1.68 -7.51
CA GLU A 133 12.92 -1.83 -6.41
C GLU A 133 12.54 -1.00 -5.17
N ALA A 134 12.05 0.23 -5.36
CA ALA A 134 11.57 1.06 -4.25
C ALA A 134 10.35 0.46 -3.54
N TYR A 135 9.51 -0.26 -4.27
CA TYR A 135 8.30 -0.89 -3.71
C TYR A 135 8.61 -2.21 -2.99
N GLU A 136 9.50 -3.03 -3.55
CA GLU A 136 9.98 -4.28 -2.93
C GLU A 136 10.58 -4.04 -1.55
N GLY A 137 11.11 -2.83 -1.29
CA GLY A 137 11.62 -2.44 0.02
C GLY A 137 10.55 -2.18 1.10
N VAL A 138 9.27 -2.06 0.72
CA VAL A 138 8.18 -1.65 1.63
C VAL A 138 7.17 -2.78 1.86
N THR A 139 6.91 -3.62 0.86
CA THR A 139 5.92 -4.71 0.95
C THR A 139 6.18 -5.81 -0.07
N ASP A 140 5.58 -6.98 0.14
CA ASP A 140 5.59 -8.07 -0.84
C ASP A 140 4.80 -7.67 -2.10
N LEU A 141 5.41 -7.86 -3.27
CA LEU A 141 4.78 -7.59 -4.56
C LEU A 141 3.67 -8.59 -4.88
N SER A 142 3.76 -9.85 -4.42
CA SER A 142 2.74 -10.85 -4.76
C SER A 142 1.37 -10.49 -4.18
N ASP A 143 1.34 -9.75 -3.07
CA ASP A 143 0.11 -9.30 -2.41
C ASP A 143 -0.56 -8.15 -3.17
N PHE A 144 0.19 -7.40 -4.00
CA PHE A 144 -0.27 -6.15 -4.60
C PHE A 144 -0.15 -6.04 -6.12
N GLU A 145 0.42 -7.04 -6.80
CA GLU A 145 0.59 -7.04 -8.26
C GLU A 145 -0.74 -6.82 -9.01
N THR A 146 -1.86 -7.27 -8.43
CA THR A 146 -3.20 -7.12 -9.03
C THR A 146 -3.88 -5.77 -8.77
N VAL A 147 -3.35 -4.95 -7.86
CA VAL A 147 -3.94 -3.65 -7.48
C VAL A 147 -3.03 -2.46 -7.86
N MET A 148 -1.85 -2.73 -8.42
CA MET A 148 -0.96 -1.71 -8.96
C MET A 148 -1.30 -1.37 -10.41
N TYR A 149 -1.25 -0.08 -10.73
CA TYR A 149 -1.29 0.40 -12.11
C TYR A 149 0.13 0.24 -12.70
N GLY A 150 0.29 -0.76 -13.57
CA GLY A 150 1.53 -1.04 -14.30
C GLY A 150 1.71 -0.22 -15.57
#